data_AF-A0A257L457-F1
#
_entry.id   AF-A0A257L457-F1
#
_cell.length_a   1.000
_cell.length_b   1.000
_cell.length_c   1.000
_cell.angle_alpha   90.00
_cell.angle_beta   90.00
_cell.angle_gamma   90.00
#
_symmetry.space_group_name_H-M   'P 1'
#
loop_
_entity.id
_entity.type
_entity.pdbx_description
1 polymer ?
#
loop_
_entity_poly.entity_id
_entity_poly.type
_entity_poly.pdbx_seq_one_letter_code
_entity_poly.pdbx_strand_id
1 'polypeptide(L)'
;MSPSPAYDALVAHHRRVHDLEHLQAIATWDRMTHMPPAGGPARAAAQAALAVLIKQLQADPTLAQQFDTAAHEPLQGDAALNFARMRHARRIEAAIPAALAERRELATGAAMQAWGRARQDDNWDNFADAWAPVVAVTRESAARLGDALGLQPMDALLERWEPGLRMARVNALFGQVQGWLPPL
;
A
#
# COMPACT_ATOMS: atom_id res chain seq x y z
N MET A 1 11.19 34.09 -4.39
CA MET A 1 11.32 32.65 -4.07
C MET A 1 10.11 32.26 -3.24
N SER A 2 9.59 31.04 -3.41
CA SER A 2 8.45 30.56 -2.61
C SER A 2 8.77 30.63 -1.11
N PRO A 3 7.80 30.95 -0.23
CA PRO A 3 7.99 30.89 1.21
C PRO A 3 8.21 29.47 1.75
N SER A 4 7.89 28.43 0.95
CA SER A 4 7.98 27.02 1.35
C SER A 4 8.65 26.17 0.25
N PRO A 5 9.93 26.43 -0.09
CA PRO A 5 10.61 25.78 -1.22
C PRO A 5 10.78 24.26 -1.06
N ALA A 6 10.97 23.74 0.16
CA ALA A 6 11.10 22.31 0.39
C ALA A 6 9.75 21.61 0.22
N TYR A 7 8.67 22.21 0.72
CA TYR A 7 7.31 21.72 0.45
C TYR A 7 6.98 21.72 -1.05
N ASP A 8 7.32 22.78 -1.78
CA ASP A 8 7.10 22.84 -3.23
C ASP A 8 7.87 21.74 -3.98
N ALA A 9 9.10 21.44 -3.55
CA ALA A 9 9.88 20.33 -4.08
C ALA A 9 9.21 18.97 -3.80
N LEU A 10 8.68 18.76 -2.59
CA LEU A 10 7.91 17.56 -2.24
C LEU A 10 6.64 17.43 -3.10
N VAL A 11 5.92 18.53 -3.33
CA VAL A 11 4.74 18.55 -4.21
C VAL A 11 5.12 18.18 -5.64
N ALA A 12 6.19 18.77 -6.18
CA ALA A 12 6.68 18.45 -7.52
C ALA A 12 7.10 16.98 -7.64
N HIS A 13 7.78 16.45 -6.62
CA HIS A 13 8.16 15.05 -6.56
C HIS A 13 6.93 14.12 -6.55
N HIS A 14 5.95 14.37 -5.67
CA HIS A 14 4.73 13.56 -5.60
C HIS A 14 3.90 13.65 -6.87
N ARG A 15 3.85 14.81 -7.54
CA ARG A 15 3.19 14.96 -8.83
C ARG A 15 3.86 14.08 -9.89
N ARG A 16 5.19 14.08 -9.95
CA ARG A 16 5.93 13.20 -10.88
C ARG A 16 5.64 11.72 -10.61
N VAL A 17 5.61 11.30 -9.35
CA VAL A 17 5.23 9.91 -8.99
C VAL A 17 3.80 9.61 -9.43
N HIS A 18 2.86 10.50 -9.14
CA HIS A 18 1.47 10.38 -9.56
C HIS A 18 1.33 10.22 -11.08
N ASP A 19 2.00 11.04 -11.87
CA ASP A 19 1.90 11.00 -13.34
C ASP A 19 2.37 9.63 -13.89
N LEU A 20 3.41 9.05 -13.30
CA LEU A 20 3.90 7.71 -13.64
C LEU A 20 2.93 6.61 -13.19
N GLU A 21 2.36 6.72 -11.99
CA GLU A 21 1.34 5.80 -11.49
C GLU A 21 0.06 5.87 -12.35
N HIS A 22 -0.31 7.05 -12.84
CA HIS A 22 -1.42 7.24 -13.75
C HIS A 22 -1.20 6.50 -15.07
N LEU A 23 -0.01 6.61 -15.68
CA LEU A 23 0.35 5.84 -16.86
C LEU A 23 0.35 4.34 -16.60
N GLN A 24 0.85 3.91 -15.43
CA GLN A 24 0.82 2.51 -15.01
C GLN A 24 -0.63 1.98 -14.90
N ALA A 25 -1.56 2.81 -14.42
CA ALA A 25 -2.98 2.47 -14.31
C ALA A 25 -3.64 2.31 -15.68
N ILE A 26 -3.41 3.24 -16.60
CA ILE A 26 -3.93 3.14 -17.99
C ILE A 26 -3.39 1.89 -18.69
N ALA A 27 -2.09 1.61 -18.55
CA ALA A 27 -1.47 0.42 -19.12
C ALA A 27 -2.03 -0.89 -18.53
N THR A 28 -2.44 -0.87 -17.26
CA THR A 28 -3.10 -2.01 -16.62
C THR A 28 -4.52 -2.19 -17.14
N TRP A 29 -5.28 -1.11 -17.28
CA TRP A 29 -6.62 -1.14 -17.86
C TRP A 29 -6.58 -1.71 -19.28
N ASP A 30 -5.73 -1.17 -20.15
CA ASP A 30 -5.62 -1.62 -21.54
C ASP A 30 -5.24 -3.11 -21.65
N ARG A 31 -4.33 -3.59 -20.77
CA ARG A 31 -3.96 -5.01 -20.69
C ARG A 31 -5.16 -5.91 -20.39
N MET A 32 -6.15 -5.41 -19.66
CA MET A 32 -7.33 -6.16 -19.24
C MET A 32 -8.51 -6.05 -20.23
N THR A 33 -8.50 -5.07 -21.14
CA THR A 33 -9.67 -4.75 -21.97
C THR A 33 -9.41 -4.82 -23.47
N HIS A 34 -8.30 -4.25 -23.96
CA HIS A 34 -8.08 -4.01 -25.39
C HIS A 34 -6.79 -4.62 -25.95
N MET A 35 -5.78 -4.83 -25.11
CA MET A 35 -4.47 -5.30 -25.56
C MET A 35 -4.55 -6.66 -26.26
N PRO A 36 -3.98 -6.83 -27.47
CA PRO A 36 -3.90 -8.13 -28.12
C PRO A 36 -3.12 -9.16 -27.27
N PRO A 37 -3.49 -10.45 -27.27
CA PRO A 37 -2.82 -11.47 -26.45
C PRO A 37 -1.30 -11.55 -26.66
N ALA A 38 -0.83 -11.38 -27.90
CA ALA A 38 0.60 -11.39 -28.23
C ALA A 38 1.40 -10.22 -27.62
N GLY A 39 0.74 -9.15 -27.18
CA GLY A 39 1.37 -7.99 -26.54
C GLY A 39 1.76 -8.21 -25.08
N GLY A 40 1.33 -9.31 -24.46
CA GLY A 40 1.52 -9.60 -23.04
C GLY A 40 2.97 -9.47 -22.53
N PRO A 41 3.96 -10.15 -23.15
CA PRO A 41 5.35 -10.09 -22.70
C PRO A 41 5.93 -8.67 -22.75
N ALA A 42 5.70 -7.93 -23.84
CA ALA A 42 6.20 -6.57 -23.99
C ALA A 42 5.55 -5.60 -22.99
N ARG A 43 4.23 -5.71 -22.78
CA ARG A 43 3.52 -4.91 -21.78
C ARG A 43 4.00 -5.20 -20.36
N ALA A 44 4.17 -6.47 -20.01
CA ALA A 44 4.67 -6.87 -18.69
C ALA A 44 6.08 -6.30 -18.42
N ALA A 45 6.99 -6.38 -19.40
CA ALA A 45 8.33 -5.82 -19.28
C ALA A 45 8.31 -4.29 -19.08
N ALA A 46 7.51 -3.56 -19.85
CA ALA A 46 7.38 -2.10 -19.72
C ALA A 46 6.79 -1.68 -18.36
N GLN A 47 5.74 -2.37 -17.91
CA GLN A 47 5.12 -2.11 -16.61
C GLN A 47 6.05 -2.45 -15.45
N ALA A 48 6.86 -3.51 -15.56
CA ALA A 48 7.88 -3.83 -14.57
C ALA A 48 8.95 -2.74 -14.47
N ALA A 49 9.46 -2.24 -15.61
CA ALA A 49 10.41 -1.15 -15.64
C ALA A 49 9.86 0.14 -15.02
N LEU A 50 8.60 0.49 -15.34
CA LEU A 50 7.91 1.65 -14.77
C LEU A 50 7.70 1.51 -13.25
N ALA A 51 7.31 0.32 -12.78
CA ALA A 51 7.16 0.05 -11.36
C ALA A 51 8.49 0.19 -10.59
N VAL A 52 9.60 -0.30 -11.16
CA VAL A 52 10.95 -0.11 -10.58
C VAL A 52 11.30 1.37 -10.48
N LEU A 53 11.03 2.15 -11.53
CA LEU A 53 11.27 3.60 -11.52
C LEU A 53 10.45 4.31 -10.44
N ILE A 54 9.16 4.01 -10.34
CA ILE A 54 8.27 4.56 -9.28
C ILE A 54 8.83 4.21 -7.90
N LYS A 55 9.24 2.96 -7.69
CA LYS A 55 9.82 2.52 -6.41
C LYS A 55 11.14 3.23 -6.08
N GLN A 56 12.01 3.44 -7.06
CA GLN A 56 13.24 4.20 -6.88
C GLN A 56 12.96 5.66 -6.48
N LEU A 57 11.97 6.31 -7.10
CA LEU A 57 11.55 7.65 -6.73
C LEU A 57 11.00 7.71 -5.31
N GLN A 58 10.12 6.77 -4.94
CA GLN A 58 9.54 6.69 -3.58
C GLN A 58 10.62 6.44 -2.51
N ALA A 59 11.69 5.72 -2.86
CA ALA A 59 12.82 5.41 -1.99
C ALA A 59 13.97 6.42 -2.05
N ASP A 60 13.79 7.57 -2.72
CA ASP A 60 14.84 8.58 -2.85
C ASP A 60 15.32 9.03 -1.46
N PRO A 61 16.62 8.87 -1.14
CA PRO A 61 17.17 9.20 0.18
C PRO A 61 17.07 10.71 0.49
N THR A 62 17.06 11.57 -0.53
CA THR A 62 16.96 13.02 -0.36
C THR A 62 15.62 13.47 0.21
N LEU A 63 14.57 12.65 0.04
CA LEU A 63 13.24 12.96 0.56
C LEU A 63 13.25 13.13 2.08
N ALA A 64 14.08 12.37 2.82
CA ALA A 64 14.13 12.47 4.29
C ALA A 64 14.46 13.92 4.71
N GLN A 65 15.54 14.46 4.16
CA GLN A 65 15.98 15.83 4.43
C GLN A 65 14.95 16.87 3.95
N GLN A 66 14.29 16.63 2.81
CA GLN A 66 13.24 17.52 2.31
C GLN A 66 12.01 17.56 3.25
N PHE A 67 11.57 16.41 3.77
CA PHE A 67 10.50 16.34 4.76
C PHE A 67 10.89 17.05 6.07
N ASP A 68 12.12 16.86 6.55
CA ASP A 68 12.61 17.53 7.75
C ASP A 68 12.68 19.05 7.58
N THR A 69 13.09 19.51 6.39
CA THR A 69 13.16 20.95 6.07
C THR A 69 11.76 21.55 5.96
N ALA A 70 10.86 20.91 5.19
CA ALA A 70 9.48 21.35 5.00
C ALA A 70 8.67 21.39 6.31
N ALA A 71 9.03 20.57 7.31
CA ALA A 71 8.41 20.61 8.63
C ALA A 71 8.59 21.94 9.38
N HIS A 72 9.58 22.75 9.01
CA HIS A 72 9.89 24.05 9.60
C HIS A 72 9.42 25.23 8.75
N GLU A 73 8.79 24.96 7.59
CA GLU A 73 8.26 25.98 6.70
C GLU A 73 6.87 26.46 7.17
N PRO A 74 6.45 27.70 6.82
CA PRO A 74 5.19 28.28 7.27
C PRO A 74 3.98 27.71 6.50
N LEU A 75 3.73 26.40 6.62
CA LEU A 75 2.63 25.72 5.94
C LEU A 75 1.29 26.00 6.62
N GLN A 76 0.28 26.37 5.82
CA GLN A 76 -1.08 26.66 6.30
C GLN A 76 -2.13 26.05 5.36
N GLY A 77 -3.36 25.87 5.86
CA GLY A 77 -4.48 25.34 5.09
C GLY A 77 -4.17 24.01 4.41
N ASP A 78 -4.48 23.92 3.12
CA ASP A 78 -4.27 22.71 2.33
C ASP A 78 -2.81 22.27 2.28
N ALA A 79 -1.85 23.20 2.34
CA ALA A 79 -0.44 22.84 2.31
C ALA A 79 -0.03 22.04 3.56
N ALA A 80 -0.51 22.47 4.73
CA ALA A 80 -0.28 21.75 5.98
C ALA A 80 -0.95 20.37 5.98
N LEU A 81 -2.17 20.26 5.45
CA LEU A 81 -2.89 18.99 5.34
C LEU A 81 -2.21 18.02 4.37
N ASN A 82 -1.79 18.51 3.20
CA ASN A 82 -1.07 17.72 2.21
C ASN A 82 0.26 17.22 2.76
N PHE A 83 1.02 18.09 3.41
CA PHE A 83 2.27 17.71 4.05
C PHE A 83 2.08 16.64 5.13
N ALA A 84 1.06 16.78 5.98
CA ALA A 84 0.73 15.78 7.00
C ALA A 84 0.40 14.41 6.38
N ARG A 85 -0.36 14.39 5.28
CA ARG A 85 -0.69 13.16 4.54
C ARG A 85 0.55 12.52 3.89
N MET A 86 1.39 13.32 3.24
CA MET A 86 2.64 12.85 2.63
C MET A 86 3.56 12.22 3.69
N ARG A 87 3.69 12.88 4.86
CA ARG A 87 4.49 12.38 5.99
C ARG A 87 3.91 11.09 6.57
N HIS A 88 2.59 10.99 6.69
CA HIS A 88 1.92 9.78 7.15
C HIS A 88 2.15 8.60 6.20
N ALA A 89 1.95 8.80 4.89
CA ALA A 89 2.23 7.79 3.88
C ALA A 89 3.70 7.34 3.92
N ARG A 90 4.65 8.27 4.07
CA ARG A 90 6.07 7.95 4.23
C ARG A 90 6.34 7.09 5.47
N ARG A 91 5.70 7.38 6.61
CA ARG A 91 5.85 6.56 7.83
C ARG A 91 5.37 5.13 7.62
N ILE A 92 4.24 4.95 6.93
CA ILE A 92 3.70 3.63 6.60
C ILE A 92 4.67 2.85 5.70
N GLU A 93 5.17 3.48 4.63
CA GLU A 93 6.09 2.81 3.71
C GLU A 93 7.44 2.49 4.38
N ALA A 94 7.99 3.42 5.17
CA ALA A 94 9.25 3.22 5.87
C ALA A 94 9.19 2.15 6.98
N ALA A 95 7.99 1.86 7.52
CA ALA A 95 7.82 0.85 8.55
C ALA A 95 8.05 -0.59 8.05
N ILE A 96 7.94 -0.82 6.73
CA ILE A 96 8.07 -2.15 6.11
C ILE A 96 9.39 -2.24 5.34
N PRO A 97 10.39 -2.99 5.84
CA PRO A 97 11.64 -3.19 5.12
C PRO A 97 11.44 -3.94 3.80
N ALA A 98 12.33 -3.70 2.83
CA ALA A 98 12.30 -4.36 1.53
C ALA A 98 12.26 -5.90 1.63
N ALA A 99 13.06 -6.49 2.52
CA ALA A 99 13.07 -7.94 2.72
C ALA A 99 11.74 -8.49 3.29
N LEU A 100 11.02 -7.71 4.09
CA LEU A 100 9.69 -8.10 4.58
C LEU A 100 8.65 -7.99 3.46
N ALA A 101 8.70 -6.92 2.66
CA ALA A 101 7.86 -6.77 1.49
C ALA A 101 8.06 -7.93 0.49
N GLU A 102 9.31 -8.29 0.18
CA GLU A 102 9.65 -9.40 -0.71
C GLU A 102 9.10 -10.74 -0.19
N ARG A 103 9.31 -11.07 1.08
CA ARG A 103 8.73 -12.28 1.69
C ARG A 103 7.21 -12.30 1.59
N ARG A 104 6.56 -11.15 1.76
CA ARG A 104 5.10 -11.02 1.63
C ARG A 104 4.64 -11.32 0.20
N GLU A 105 5.31 -10.77 -0.81
CA GLU A 105 4.96 -11.00 -2.21
C GLU A 105 5.17 -12.48 -2.60
N LEU A 106 6.28 -13.09 -2.18
CA LEU A 106 6.55 -14.52 -2.44
C LEU A 106 5.51 -15.42 -1.77
N ALA A 107 5.21 -15.20 -0.49
CA ALA A 107 4.19 -15.97 0.24
C ALA A 107 2.80 -15.81 -0.39
N THR A 108 2.42 -14.58 -0.76
CA THR A 108 1.12 -14.29 -1.36
C THR A 108 1.00 -14.95 -2.74
N GLY A 109 2.04 -14.87 -3.57
CA GLY A 109 2.05 -15.50 -4.89
C GLY A 109 1.89 -17.03 -4.82
N ALA A 110 2.59 -17.68 -3.89
CA ALA A 110 2.46 -19.12 -3.65
C ALA A 110 1.04 -19.49 -3.17
N ALA A 111 0.50 -18.74 -2.20
CA ALA A 111 -0.85 -18.95 -1.70
C ALA A 111 -1.94 -18.76 -2.77
N MET A 112 -1.80 -17.76 -3.66
CA MET A 112 -2.73 -17.54 -4.76
C MET A 112 -2.76 -18.70 -5.76
N GLN A 113 -1.59 -19.27 -6.07
CA GLN A 113 -1.51 -20.45 -6.94
C GLN A 113 -2.16 -21.68 -6.31
N ALA A 114 -1.90 -21.92 -5.01
CA ALA A 114 -2.52 -23.00 -4.27
C ALA A 114 -4.05 -22.84 -4.18
N TRP A 115 -4.53 -21.62 -3.91
CA TRP A 115 -5.95 -21.29 -3.83
C TRP A 115 -6.72 -21.63 -5.10
N GLY A 116 -6.13 -21.36 -6.28
CA GLY A 116 -6.79 -21.64 -7.56
C GLY A 116 -7.16 -23.12 -7.73
N ARG A 117 -6.32 -24.03 -7.24
CA ARG A 117 -6.55 -25.49 -7.28
C ARG A 117 -7.42 -25.93 -6.09
N ALA A 118 -7.05 -25.53 -4.89
CA ALA A 118 -7.75 -25.90 -3.67
C ALA A 118 -9.22 -25.49 -3.68
N ARG A 119 -9.57 -24.37 -4.31
CA ARG A 119 -10.96 -23.94 -4.49
C ARG A 119 -11.75 -24.84 -5.45
N GLN A 120 -11.11 -25.38 -6.49
CA GLN A 120 -11.76 -26.31 -7.42
C GLN A 120 -12.00 -27.68 -6.77
N ASP A 121 -11.05 -28.11 -5.95
CA ASP A 121 -11.03 -29.43 -5.32
C ASP A 121 -11.68 -29.45 -3.92
N ASP A 122 -12.20 -28.31 -3.45
CA ASP A 122 -12.73 -28.11 -2.08
C ASP A 122 -11.76 -28.57 -0.97
N ASN A 123 -10.47 -28.32 -1.17
CA ASN A 123 -9.41 -28.84 -0.32
C ASN A 123 -8.83 -27.74 0.58
N TRP A 124 -9.46 -27.54 1.75
CA TRP A 124 -9.01 -26.56 2.74
C TRP A 124 -7.59 -26.82 3.25
N ASP A 125 -7.25 -28.07 3.58
CA ASP A 125 -5.98 -28.39 4.23
C ASP A 125 -4.79 -28.00 3.34
N ASN A 126 -4.88 -28.28 2.04
CA ASN A 126 -3.86 -27.89 1.07
C ASN A 126 -3.74 -26.36 0.94
N PHE A 127 -4.84 -25.61 1.05
CA PHE A 127 -4.78 -24.16 1.05
C PHE A 127 -4.23 -23.60 2.36
N ALA A 128 -4.60 -24.19 3.50
CA ALA A 128 -4.19 -23.74 4.82
C ALA A 128 -2.66 -23.74 4.98
N ASP A 129 -1.99 -24.79 4.49
CA ASP A 129 -0.53 -24.88 4.49
C ASP A 129 0.12 -23.77 3.66
N ALA A 130 -0.43 -23.48 2.48
CA ALA A 130 0.05 -22.40 1.63
C ALA A 130 -0.30 -21.00 2.18
N TRP A 131 -1.36 -20.87 2.97
CA TRP A 131 -1.84 -19.61 3.55
C TRP A 131 -1.12 -19.24 4.85
N ALA A 132 -0.67 -20.20 5.65
CA ALA A 132 -0.02 -19.95 6.93
C ALA A 132 1.19 -18.97 6.83
N PRO A 133 2.08 -19.06 5.82
CA PRO A 133 3.13 -18.07 5.61
C PRO A 133 2.62 -16.64 5.37
N VAL A 134 1.49 -16.48 4.66
CA VAL A 134 0.83 -15.18 4.40
C VAL A 134 0.35 -14.56 5.72
N VAL A 135 -0.25 -15.36 6.60
CA VAL A 135 -0.68 -14.89 7.92
C VAL A 135 0.52 -14.46 8.76
N ALA A 136 1.59 -15.27 8.79
CA ALA A 136 2.78 -14.96 9.56
C ALA A 136 3.44 -13.64 9.14
N VAL A 137 3.65 -13.45 7.84
CA VAL A 137 4.28 -12.23 7.31
C VAL A 137 3.38 -10.99 7.45
N THR A 138 2.05 -11.18 7.37
CA THR A 138 1.07 -10.10 7.61
C THR A 138 1.08 -9.66 9.07
N ARG A 139 1.17 -10.60 10.02
CA ARG A 139 1.29 -10.28 11.45
C ARG A 139 2.59 -9.56 11.77
N GLU A 140 3.70 -9.96 11.17
CA GLU A 140 4.98 -9.23 11.30
C GLU A 140 4.86 -7.80 10.76
N SER A 141 4.22 -7.63 9.60
CA SER A 141 3.96 -6.32 9.01
C SER A 141 3.08 -5.46 9.92
N ALA A 142 2.02 -6.05 10.49
CA ALA A 142 1.11 -5.39 11.41
C ALA A 142 1.82 -4.91 12.69
N ALA A 143 2.71 -5.72 13.26
CA ALA A 143 3.50 -5.35 14.43
C ALA A 143 4.40 -4.13 14.12
N ARG A 144 5.15 -4.17 13.02
CA ARG A 144 6.01 -3.05 12.61
C ARG A 144 5.23 -1.77 12.34
N LEU A 145 4.09 -1.87 11.67
CA LEU A 145 3.20 -0.72 11.45
C LEU A 145 2.64 -0.20 12.77
N GLY A 146 2.25 -1.09 13.68
CA GLY A 146 1.77 -0.76 15.01
C GLY A 146 2.81 0.03 15.79
N ASP A 147 4.06 -0.43 15.82
CA ASP A 147 5.18 0.26 16.48
C ASP A 147 5.43 1.63 15.84
N ALA A 148 5.44 1.71 14.51
CA ALA A 148 5.72 2.95 13.79
C ALA A 148 4.62 4.02 13.95
N LEU A 149 3.37 3.59 14.14
CA LEU A 149 2.18 4.46 14.19
C LEU A 149 1.61 4.64 15.61
N GLY A 150 2.06 3.85 16.59
CA GLY A 150 1.48 3.81 17.93
C GLY A 150 0.07 3.21 17.94
N LEU A 151 -0.17 2.19 17.11
CA LEU A 151 -1.48 1.58 16.90
C LEU A 151 -1.47 0.09 17.25
N GLN A 152 -2.66 -0.44 17.56
CA GLN A 152 -2.83 -1.90 17.65
C GLN A 152 -2.61 -2.55 16.28
N PRO A 153 -2.11 -3.80 16.21
CA PRO A 153 -1.72 -4.42 14.93
C PRO A 153 -2.82 -4.40 13.86
N MET A 154 -4.07 -4.70 14.22
CA MET A 154 -5.19 -4.66 13.28
C MET A 154 -5.53 -3.23 12.82
N ASP A 155 -5.49 -2.25 13.73
CA ASP A 155 -5.70 -0.84 13.37
C ASP A 155 -4.59 -0.33 12.43
N ALA A 156 -3.36 -0.78 12.65
CA ALA A 156 -2.21 -0.43 11.83
C ALA A 156 -2.31 -1.01 10.40
N LEU A 157 -2.91 -2.20 10.23
CA LEU A 157 -3.20 -2.75 8.92
C LEU A 157 -4.28 -1.95 8.17
N LEU A 158 -5.26 -1.40 8.89
CA LEU A 158 -6.33 -0.60 8.30
C LEU A 158 -5.85 0.75 7.78
N GLU A 159 -4.82 1.35 8.39
CA GLU A 159 -4.30 2.67 8.02
C GLU A 159 -3.91 2.82 6.55
N ARG A 160 -3.46 1.73 5.89
CA ARG A 160 -3.15 1.75 4.46
C ARG A 160 -4.39 1.94 3.59
N TRP A 161 -5.52 1.42 4.03
CA TRP A 161 -6.76 1.32 3.24
C TRP A 161 -7.75 2.42 3.61
N GLU A 162 -7.90 2.67 4.90
CA GLU A 162 -8.82 3.68 5.43
C GLU A 162 -8.17 4.41 6.60
N PRO A 163 -7.38 5.47 6.31
CA PRO A 163 -6.69 6.24 7.34
C PRO A 163 -7.65 6.77 8.41
N GLY A 164 -7.32 6.53 9.68
CA GLY A 164 -8.15 6.90 10.82
C GLY A 164 -9.23 5.89 11.23
N LEU A 165 -9.51 4.84 10.44
CA LEU A 165 -10.45 3.79 10.84
C LEU A 165 -9.83 2.88 11.91
N ARG A 166 -10.63 2.53 12.93
CA ARG A 166 -10.21 1.67 14.04
C ARG A 166 -11.18 0.52 14.26
N MET A 167 -10.67 -0.62 14.72
CA MET A 167 -11.44 -1.80 15.08
C MET A 167 -12.53 -1.49 16.11
N ALA A 168 -12.31 -0.54 17.02
CA ALA A 168 -13.35 -0.08 17.94
C ALA A 168 -14.61 0.42 17.20
N ARG A 169 -14.44 1.19 16.12
CA ARG A 169 -15.54 1.68 15.29
C ARG A 169 -16.14 0.57 14.42
N VAL A 170 -15.28 -0.27 13.84
CA VAL A 170 -15.70 -1.43 13.03
C VAL A 170 -16.58 -2.36 13.87
N ASN A 171 -16.11 -2.79 15.04
CA ASN A 171 -16.83 -3.70 15.93
C ASN A 171 -18.18 -3.14 16.37
N ALA A 172 -18.25 -1.85 16.72
CA ALA A 172 -19.50 -1.21 17.09
C ALA A 172 -20.52 -1.22 15.93
N LEU A 173 -20.06 -0.92 14.71
CA LEU A 173 -20.93 -0.92 13.53
C LEU A 173 -21.41 -2.33 13.17
N PHE A 174 -20.51 -3.32 13.14
CA PHE A 174 -20.88 -4.71 12.88
C PHE A 174 -21.80 -5.30 13.95
N GLY A 175 -21.63 -4.92 15.22
CA GLY A 175 -22.54 -5.31 16.30
C GLY A 175 -23.98 -4.79 16.09
N GLN A 176 -24.13 -3.56 15.56
CA GLN A 176 -25.45 -3.04 15.18
C GLN A 176 -26.05 -3.83 14.01
N VAL A 177 -25.24 -4.12 12.99
CA VAL A 177 -25.65 -4.87 11.79
C VAL A 177 -26.13 -6.29 12.14
N GLN A 178 -25.40 -6.98 13.02
CA GLN A 178 -25.79 -8.30 13.52
C GLN A 178 -27.12 -8.29 14.29
N GLY A 179 -27.51 -7.15 14.87
CA GLY A 179 -28.76 -7.03 15.61
C GLY A 179 -30.03 -7.01 14.73
N TRP A 180 -29.91 -6.67 13.45
CA TRP A 180 -31.06 -6.59 12.53
C TRP A 180 -30.96 -7.48 11.30
N LEU A 181 -29.79 -8.03 10.98
CA LEU A 181 -29.69 -9.09 9.98
C LEU A 181 -30.35 -10.38 10.50
N PRO A 182 -31.15 -11.08 9.66
CA PRO A 182 -31.67 -12.38 10.04
C PRO A 182 -30.52 -13.39 10.26
N PRO A 183 -30.69 -14.37 11.17
CA PRO A 183 -29.72 -15.44 11.33
C PRO A 183 -29.55 -16.23 10.01
N LEU A 184 -28.33 -16.68 9.76
CA LEU A 184 -27.94 -17.48 8.58
C LEU A 184 -28.62 -18.87 8.58
#